data_AF-A0A9E2AGF7-F1
#
_entry.id   AF-A0A9E2AGF7-F1
#
_cell.length_a   1.000
_cell.length_b   1.000
_cell.length_c   1.000
_cell.angle_alpha   90.00
_cell.angle_beta   90.00
_cell.angle_gamma   90.00
#
_symmetry.space_group_name_H-M   'P 1'
#
loop_
_entity.id
_entity.type
_entity.pdbx_description
1 polymer ?
#
loop_
_entity_poly.entity_id
_entity_poly.type
_entity_poly.pdbx_seq_one_letter_code
_entity_poly.pdbx_strand_id
1 'polypeptide(L)' 'MDFMAKCLFRTRNWLQNFVIGLRLCPFAKTPFDNNQIRYRVYPGSDSTKLLEFI' A
#
# COMPACT_ATOMS: atom_id res chain seq x y z
N MET A 1 0.37 11.05 -17.15
CA MET A 1 0.12 9.81 -16.38
C MET A 1 0.33 10.15 -14.91
N ASP A 2 -0.69 9.98 -14.08
CA ASP A 2 -0.74 10.49 -12.69
C ASP A 2 0.25 9.76 -11.76
N PHE A 3 1.08 10.52 -11.03
CA PHE A 3 2.09 9.99 -10.10
C PHE A 3 1.44 9.19 -8.96
N MET A 4 0.30 9.65 -8.46
CA MET A 4 -0.40 9.00 -7.35
C MET A 4 -0.91 7.61 -7.76
N ALA A 5 -1.56 7.52 -8.92
CA ALA A 5 -1.96 6.24 -9.51
C ALA A 5 -0.77 5.27 -9.67
N LYS A 6 0.41 5.75 -10.09
CA LYS A 6 1.61 4.91 -10.23
C LYS A 6 2.10 4.36 -8.89
N CYS A 7 2.13 5.18 -7.84
CA CYS A 7 2.50 4.74 -6.49
C CYS A 7 1.54 3.66 -5.98
N LEU A 8 0.23 3.89 -6.09
CA LEU A 8 -0.78 2.92 -5.67
C LEU A 8 -0.67 1.59 -6.42
N PHE A 9 -0.49 1.63 -7.74
CA PHE A 9 -0.30 0.44 -8.56
C PHE A 9 0.93 -0.36 -8.13
N ARG A 10 2.09 0.31 -7.99
CA ARG A 10 3.35 -0.35 -7.61
C ARG A 10 3.26 -0.99 -6.23
N THR A 11 2.68 -0.29 -5.25
CA THR A 11 2.52 -0.80 -3.88
C THR A 11 1.59 -2.01 -3.84
N ARG A 12 0.45 -1.97 -4.55
CA ARG A 12 -0.46 -3.12 -4.64
C ARG A 12 0.21 -4.33 -5.31
N ASN A 13 0.94 -4.10 -6.40
CA ASN A 13 1.64 -5.16 -7.12
C ASN A 13 2.76 -5.80 -6.27
N TRP A 14 3.49 -4.99 -5.50
CA TRP A 14 4.50 -5.48 -4.54
C TRP A 14 3.85 -6.32 -3.44
N LEU A 15 2.76 -5.84 -2.83
CA LEU A 15 2.05 -6.60 -1.80
C LEU A 15 1.55 -7.96 -2.34
N GLN A 16 0.94 -7.97 -3.52
CA GLN A 16 0.42 -9.19 -4.14
C GLN A 16 1.52 -10.20 -4.49
N ASN A 17 2.54 -9.77 -5.23
CA ASN A 17 3.50 -10.71 -5.82
C ASN A 17 4.68 -11.03 -4.91
N PHE A 18 5.12 -10.08 -4.09
CA PHE A 18 6.28 -10.26 -3.21
C PHE A 18 5.83 -10.72 -1.83
N VAL A 19 5.01 -9.94 -1.13
CA VAL A 19 4.64 -10.26 0.27
C VAL A 19 3.75 -11.49 0.34
N ILE A 20 2.66 -11.52 -0.45
CA ILE A 20 1.72 -12.65 -0.46
C ILE A 20 2.27 -13.79 -1.31
N GLY A 21 2.74 -13.50 -2.53
CA GLY A 21 3.25 -14.50 -3.46
C GLY A 21 4.43 -15.33 -2.92
N LEU A 22 5.36 -14.69 -2.20
CA LEU A 22 6.49 -15.38 -1.56
C LEU A 22 6.22 -15.78 -0.09
N ARG A 23 4.99 -15.56 0.42
CA ARG A 23 4.55 -15.92 1.78
C ARG A 23 5.40 -15.31 2.90
N LEU A 24 5.83 -14.05 2.73
CA LEU A 24 6.66 -13.34 3.71
C LEU A 24 5.87 -12.94 4.96
N CYS A 25 4.56 -12.72 4.80
CA CYS A 25 3.66 -12.41 5.91
C CYS A 25 2.46 -13.37 5.89
N PRO A 26 2.24 -14.18 6.94
CA PRO A 26 1.13 -15.13 7.00
C PRO A 26 -0.23 -14.43 7.11
N PHE A 27 -0.26 -13.16 7.52
CA PHE A 27 -1.49 -12.41 7.78
C PHE A 27 -1.93 -11.53 6.61
N ALA A 28 -1.10 -11.36 5.56
CA ALA A 28 -1.35 -10.39 4.50
C ALA A 28 -2.42 -10.82 3.49
N LYS A 29 -2.61 -12.14 3.29
CA LYS A 29 -3.50 -12.67 2.24
C LYS A 29 -4.97 -12.39 2.52
N THR A 30 -5.47 -12.72 3.71
CA THR A 30 -6.87 -12.55 4.09
C THR A 30 -7.38 -11.11 3.92
N PRO A 31 -6.73 -10.06 4.47
CA PRO A 31 -7.18 -8.69 4.27
C PRO A 31 -7.02 -8.21 2.83
N PHE A 32 -6.07 -8.75 2.06
CA PHE A 32 -5.93 -8.43 0.63
C PHE A 32 -7.09 -9.00 -0.20
N ASP A 33 -7.39 -10.30 -0.02
CA ASP A 33 -8.49 -10.99 -0.73
C ASP A 33 -9.85 -10.38 -0.36
N ASN A 34 -10.03 -9.96 0.89
CA ASN A 34 -11.24 -9.31 1.37
C ASN A 34 -11.32 -7.81 1.04
N ASN A 35 -10.35 -7.25 0.31
CA ASN A 35 -10.25 -5.83 -0.03
C ASN A 35 -10.34 -4.89 1.18
N GLN A 36 -9.70 -5.28 2.30
CA GLN A 36 -9.72 -4.55 3.57
C GLN A 36 -8.53 -3.60 3.74
N ILE A 37 -7.59 -3.58 2.79
CA ILE A 37 -6.38 -2.75 2.86
C ILE A 37 -6.66 -1.39 2.23
N ARG A 38 -6.54 -0.34 3.05
CA ARG A 38 -6.65 1.06 2.61
C ARG A 38 -5.29 1.60 2.21
N TYR A 39 -5.24 2.30 1.08
CA TYR A 39 -4.03 2.93 0.57
C TYR A 39 -4.26 4.43 0.45
N ARG A 40 -3.31 5.22 0.94
CA ARG A 40 -3.23 6.66 0.73
C ARG A 40 -1.79 7.01 0.35
N VAL A 41 -1.63 7.92 -0.62
CA VAL A 41 -0.32 8.48 -0.96
C VAL A 41 -0.26 9.87 -0.35
N TYR A 42 0.66 10.06 0.57
CA TYR A 42 0.95 11.39 1.12
C TYR A 42 1.88 12.13 0.15
N PRO A 43 1.47 13.30 -0.39
CA PRO A 43 2.27 14.02 -1.37
C PRO A 43 3.39 14.86 -0.76
N GLY A 44 3.33 15.11 0.56
CA GLY A 44 4.31 15.93 1.27
C GLY A 44 5.55 15.13 1.68
N SER A 45 6.59 15.87 2.09
CA SER A 45 7.82 15.31 2.66
C SER A 45 7.94 15.54 4.17
N ASP A 46 7.00 16.27 4.76
CA ASP A 46 6.99 16.60 6.19
C ASP A 46 6.33 15.45 6.97
N SER A 47 7.11 14.80 7.82
CA SER A 47 6.67 13.67 8.64
C SER A 47 5.68 14.07 9.74
N THR A 48 5.76 15.30 10.25
CA THR A 48 4.82 15.79 11.26
C THR A 48 3.44 15.96 10.64
N LYS A 49 3.38 16.58 9.45
CA LYS A 49 2.13 16.72 8.68
C LYS A 49 1.57 15.39 8.15
N LEU A 50 2.40 14.36 8.00
CA LEU A 50 1.92 13.02 7.64
C LEU A 50 0.99 12.45 8.72
N LEU A 51 1.25 12.72 9.99
CA LEU A 51 0.42 12.22 11.10
C LEU A 51 -0.99 12.81 11.06
N GLU A 52 -1.13 14.05 10.61
CA GLU A 52 -2.41 14.74 10.44
C GLU A 52 -3.19 14.28 9.20
N PHE A 53 -2.53 13.56 8.28
CA PHE A 53 -3.11 13.11 7.02
C PHE A 53 -3.85 11.76 7.11
N ILE A 54 -3.71 11.05 8.23
CA ILE A 54 -4.16 9.66 8.42
C ILE A 54 -5.68 9.56 8.51
#